data_AF-A0A971FKR9-F1
#
_entry.id   AF-A0A971FKR9-F1
#
_cell.length_a   1.000
_cell.length_b   1.000
_cell.length_c   1.000
_cell.angle_alpha   90.00
_cell.angle_beta   90.00
_cell.angle_gamma   90.00
#
_symmetry.space_group_name_H-M   'P 1'
#
loop_
_entity.id
_entity.type
_entity.pdbx_description
1 polymer ?
#
loop_
_entity_poly.entity_id
_entity_poly.type
_entity_poly.pdbx_seq_one_letter_code
_entity_poly.pdbx_strand_id
1 'polypeptide(L)'
;MMGAKTIGCINHPGMEAIGRCRQCGKPVCKQCGLTGAKGIYCSEVCKEKHEQFIQRAGNLEPTRGYRPGVGFRLRQLLGVLITLAAIVCVLGMVSYLTYIPLLTDLTTRVLSLLGF
;
A
#
# COMPACT_ATOMS: atom_id res chain seq x y z
N MET A 1 -9.35 28.48 35.16
CA MET A 1 -10.30 27.33 35.17
C MET A 1 -11.05 27.36 33.85
N MET A 2 -10.61 26.61 32.85
CA MET A 2 -11.27 26.57 31.54
C MET A 2 -12.52 25.68 31.66
N GLY A 3 -13.69 26.31 31.76
CA GLY A 3 -14.96 25.59 31.83
C GLY A 3 -15.16 24.73 30.59
N ALA A 4 -15.48 23.45 30.80
CA ALA A 4 -15.88 22.55 29.72
C ALA A 4 -17.09 23.17 29.01
N LYS A 5 -16.91 23.63 27.77
CA LYS A 5 -18.00 24.13 26.94
C LYS A 5 -18.95 22.96 26.70
N THR A 6 -20.06 22.92 27.41
CA THR A 6 -21.13 21.94 27.18
C THR A 6 -21.59 22.12 25.74
N ILE A 7 -21.40 21.08 24.94
CA ILE A 7 -21.77 21.12 23.54
C ILE A 7 -23.29 20.94 23.51
N GLY A 8 -24.02 22.04 23.37
CA GLY A 8 -25.48 22.02 23.25
C GLY A 8 -25.94 21.31 21.98
N CYS A 9 -27.14 20.75 22.01
CA CYS A 9 -27.76 20.21 20.81
C CYS A 9 -28.06 21.32 19.79
N ILE A 10 -27.90 21.02 18.50
CA ILE A 10 -28.22 21.98 17.43
C ILE A 10 -29.66 22.52 17.48
N ASN A 11 -30.61 21.68 17.88
CA ASN A 11 -32.03 22.07 17.98
C ASN A 11 -32.37 22.63 19.37
N HIS A 12 -31.56 22.30 20.37
CA HIS A 12 -31.79 22.68 21.77
C HIS A 12 -30.44 23.09 22.40
N PRO A 13 -30.02 24.36 22.25
CA PRO A 13 -28.72 24.81 22.75
C PRO A 13 -28.61 24.75 24.28
N GLY A 14 -29.74 24.75 25.00
CA GLY A 14 -29.79 24.59 26.46
C GLY A 14 -29.76 23.14 26.94
N MET A 15 -29.78 22.15 26.05
CA MET A 15 -29.67 20.73 26.41
C MET A 15 -28.33 20.15 26.01
N GLU A 16 -27.72 19.40 26.92
CA GLU A 16 -26.46 18.71 26.67
C GLU A 16 -26.60 17.69 25.52
N ALA A 17 -25.68 17.77 24.57
CA ALA A 17 -25.59 16.77 23.52
C ALA A 17 -24.94 15.49 24.06
N ILE A 18 -25.58 14.36 23.81
CA ILE A 18 -25.08 13.03 24.22
C ILE A 18 -24.12 12.47 23.17
N GLY A 19 -24.21 12.97 21.92
CA GLY A 19 -23.32 12.55 20.85
C GLY A 19 -23.33 13.48 19.65
N ARG A 20 -22.53 13.14 18.65
CA ARG A 20 -22.45 13.84 17.37
C ARG A 20 -22.98 12.95 16.25
N CYS A 21 -23.69 13.55 15.30
CA CYS A 21 -24.19 12.86 14.12
C CYS A 21 -23.03 12.28 13.30
N ARG A 22 -23.07 10.98 13.00
CA ARG A 22 -22.00 10.30 12.22
C ARG A 22 -21.86 10.82 10.78
N GLN A 23 -22.89 11.47 10.25
CA GLN A 23 -22.88 12.00 8.88
C GLN A 23 -22.43 13.46 8.79
N CYS A 24 -22.93 14.33 9.67
CA CYS A 24 -22.69 15.78 9.58
C CYS A 24 -21.89 16.36 10.75
N GLY A 25 -21.54 15.54 11.75
CA GLY A 25 -20.74 15.95 12.92
C GLY A 25 -21.48 16.84 13.94
N LYS A 26 -22.73 17.22 13.67
CA LYS A 26 -23.51 18.12 14.51
C LYS A 26 -23.88 17.45 15.85
N PRO A 27 -23.81 18.17 16.98
CA PRO A 27 -24.18 17.65 18.28
C PRO A 27 -25.70 17.48 18.43
N VAL A 28 -26.12 16.37 19.02
CA VAL A 28 -27.53 15.98 19.19
C VAL A 28 -27.81 15.50 20.62
N CYS A 29 -28.96 15.94 21.16
CA CYS A 29 -29.48 15.45 22.45
C CYS A 29 -30.19 14.10 22.26
N LYS A 30 -30.63 13.49 23.37
CA LYS A 30 -31.36 12.20 23.37
C LYS A 30 -32.65 12.23 22.53
N GLN A 31 -33.32 13.38 22.50
CA GLN A 31 -34.62 13.54 21.84
C GLN A 31 -34.48 13.71 20.33
N CYS A 32 -33.47 14.47 19.87
CA CYS A 32 -33.21 14.67 18.44
C CYS A 32 -32.35 13.57 17.82
N GLY A 33 -31.66 12.78 18.64
CA GLY A 33 -30.76 11.72 18.20
C GLY A 33 -31.52 10.46 17.80
N LEU A 34 -31.50 10.12 16.51
CA LEU A 34 -31.96 8.82 16.01
C LEU A 34 -30.82 7.81 16.15
N THR A 35 -31.05 6.73 16.91
CA THR A 35 -30.06 5.65 17.05
C THR A 35 -30.18 4.72 15.83
N GLY A 36 -29.12 4.60 15.06
CA GLY A 36 -29.01 3.64 13.96
C GLY A 36 -27.90 2.62 14.22
N ALA A 37 -27.75 1.65 13.31
CA ALA A 37 -26.82 0.52 13.47
C ALA A 37 -25.35 0.93 13.69
N LYS A 38 -24.94 2.13 13.23
CA LYS A 38 -23.54 2.61 13.30
C LYS A 38 -23.34 3.84 14.21
N GLY A 39 -24.38 4.27 14.92
CA GLY A 39 -24.31 5.39 15.86
C GLY A 39 -25.54 6.29 15.83
N ILE A 40 -25.36 7.53 16.29
CA ILE A 40 -26.43 8.51 16.44
C ILE A 40 -26.47 9.44 15.21
N TYR A 41 -27.67 9.81 14.77
CA TYR A 41 -27.92 10.71 13.64
C TYR A 41 -28.88 11.84 14.03
N CYS A 42 -28.74 13.01 13.41
CA CYS A 42 -29.63 14.15 13.65
C CYS A 42 -30.93 14.12 12.86
N SER A 43 -31.02 13.28 11.81
CA SER A 43 -32.20 13.13 10.97
C SER A 43 -32.13 11.82 10.19
N GLU A 44 -33.29 11.36 9.71
CA GLU A 44 -33.41 10.14 8.91
C GLU A 44 -32.63 10.25 7.59
N VAL A 45 -32.65 11.44 6.97
CA VAL A 45 -31.84 11.76 5.78
C VAL A 45 -30.34 11.58 6.05
N CYS A 46 -29.85 11.95 7.24
CA CYS A 46 -28.45 11.75 7.59
C CYS A 46 -28.10 10.29 7.81
N LYS A 47 -29.03 9.50 8.36
CA LYS A 47 -28.88 8.05 8.51
C LYS A 47 -28.77 7.38 7.13
N GLU A 48 -29.69 7.69 6.22
CA GLU A 48 -29.71 7.12 4.87
C GLU A 48 -28.45 7.49 4.07
N LYS A 49 -28.04 8.77 4.09
CA LYS A 49 -26.80 9.20 3.41
C LYS A 49 -25.57 8.49 3.94
N HIS A 50 -25.51 8.24 5.24
CA HIS A 50 -24.40 7.51 5.85
C HIS A 50 -24.40 6.05 5.42
N GLU A 51 -25.57 5.41 5.37
CA GLU A 51 -25.70 4.03 4.92
C GLU A 51 -25.30 3.88 3.45
N GLN A 52 -25.79 4.76 2.57
CA GLN A 52 -25.38 4.83 1.17
C GLN A 52 -23.88 5.10 1.01
N PHE A 53 -23.28 5.92 1.88
CA PHE A 53 -21.84 6.17 1.87
C PHE A 53 -21.06 4.90 2.24
N ILE A 54 -21.46 4.17 3.29
CA ILE A 54 -20.77 2.93 3.66
C ILE A 54 -20.98 1.83 2.62
N GLN A 55 -22.17 1.73 2.01
CA GLN A 55 -22.40 0.79 0.91
C GLN A 55 -21.47 1.11 -0.28
N ARG A 56 -21.33 2.39 -0.65
CA ARG A 56 -20.38 2.82 -1.69
C ARG A 56 -18.92 2.60 -1.31
N ALA A 57 -18.54 2.90 -0.07
CA ALA A 57 -17.19 2.68 0.43
C ALA A 57 -16.84 1.19 0.51
N GLY A 58 -17.81 0.32 0.85
CA GLY A 58 -17.63 -1.13 0.84
C GLY A 58 -17.41 -1.70 -0.57
N ASN A 59 -18.05 -1.11 -1.58
CA ASN A 59 -17.84 -1.48 -2.99
C ASN A 59 -16.54 -0.89 -3.58
N LEU A 60 -16.01 0.18 -2.98
CA LEU A 60 -14.76 0.83 -3.38
C LEU A 60 -13.57 0.35 -2.57
N GLU A 61 -13.74 -0.51 -1.56
CA GLU A 61 -12.62 -1.10 -0.87
C GLU A 61 -11.89 -1.99 -1.91
N PRO A 62 -10.74 -1.53 -2.44
CA PRO A 62 -10.03 -2.31 -3.42
C PRO A 62 -9.41 -3.43 -2.61
N THR A 63 -10.05 -4.60 -2.60
CA THR A 63 -9.45 -5.88 -2.25
C THR A 63 -8.37 -5.73 -1.17
N ARG A 64 -8.82 -5.46 0.07
CA ARG A 64 -8.00 -5.38 1.28
C ARG A 64 -7.44 -6.77 1.63
N GLY A 65 -6.65 -7.30 0.70
CA GLY A 65 -6.33 -8.70 0.55
C GLY A 65 -5.38 -9.03 -0.60
N TYR A 66 -4.79 -8.04 -1.31
CA TYR A 66 -3.55 -8.31 -2.05
C TYR A 66 -2.40 -8.45 -1.03
N ARG A 67 -2.43 -9.54 -0.26
CA ARG A 67 -1.19 -10.14 0.24
C ARG A 67 -0.42 -10.48 -1.04
N PRO A 68 0.79 -9.94 -1.28
CA PRO A 68 1.60 -10.39 -2.40
C PRO A 68 1.81 -11.88 -2.16
N GLY A 69 1.03 -12.69 -2.86
CA GLY A 69 1.03 -14.13 -2.70
C GLY A 69 2.42 -14.66 -3.00
N VAL A 70 2.68 -15.90 -2.63
CA VAL A 70 3.93 -16.61 -2.96
C VAL A 70 4.33 -16.41 -4.43
N GLY A 71 3.37 -16.21 -5.34
CA GLY A 71 3.61 -15.86 -6.74
C GLY A 71 4.37 -14.54 -6.99
N PHE A 72 4.19 -13.48 -6.20
CA PHE A 72 4.98 -12.25 -6.35
C PHE A 72 6.44 -12.47 -5.96
N ARG A 73 6.68 -13.19 -4.84
CA ARG A 73 8.03 -13.58 -4.42
C ARG A 73 8.68 -14.51 -5.44
N LEU A 74 7.96 -15.50 -5.96
CA LEU A 74 8.48 -16.44 -6.95
C LEU A 74 8.84 -15.72 -8.27
N ARG A 75 7.99 -14.81 -8.73
CA ARG A 75 8.26 -14.01 -9.93
C ARG A 75 9.44 -13.06 -9.73
N GLN A 76 9.59 -12.48 -8.54
CA GLN A 76 10.73 -11.64 -8.19
C GLN A 76 12.04 -12.44 -8.15
N LEU A 77 12.04 -13.62 -7.54
CA LEU A 77 13.21 -14.52 -7.50
C LEU A 77 13.59 -15.01 -8.91
N LEU A 78 12.62 -15.42 -9.73
CA LEU A 78 12.86 -15.81 -11.12
C LEU A 78 13.44 -14.66 -11.94
N GLY A 79 12.93 -13.43 -11.76
CA GLY A 79 13.47 -12.25 -12.43
C GLY A 79 14.94 -11.98 -12.07
N VAL A 80 15.29 -12.06 -10.78
CA VAL A 80 16.67 -11.89 -10.29
C VAL A 80 17.59 -12.99 -10.81
N LEU A 81 17.10 -14.23 -10.89
CA LEU A 81 17.89 -15.37 -11.35
C LEU A 81 18.19 -15.26 -12.86
N ILE A 82 17.21 -14.85 -13.66
CA ILE A 82 17.37 -14.61 -15.11
C ILE A 82 18.35 -13.45 -15.36
N THR A 83 18.25 -12.35 -14.62
CA THR A 83 19.16 -11.21 -14.80
C THR A 83 20.60 -11.59 -14.42
N LEU A 84 20.81 -12.31 -13.31
CA LEU A 84 22.13 -12.81 -12.93
C LEU A 84 22.72 -13.75 -14.00
N ALA A 85 21.92 -14.69 -14.52
CA ALA A 85 22.35 -15.59 -15.58
C ALA A 85 22.75 -14.82 -16.85
N ALA A 86 21.97 -13.81 -17.25
CA ALA A 86 22.31 -12.95 -18.38
C ALA A 86 23.63 -12.20 -18.17
N ILE A 87 23.87 -11.65 -16.98
CA ILE A 87 25.12 -10.96 -16.64
C ILE A 87 26.30 -11.93 -16.74
N VAL A 88 26.20 -13.14 -16.17
CA VAL A 88 27.26 -14.15 -16.24
C VAL A 88 27.53 -14.57 -17.69
N CYS A 89 26.49 -14.78 -18.49
CA CYS A 89 26.64 -15.11 -19.91
C CYS A 89 27.35 -13.98 -20.69
N VAL A 90 26.97 -12.73 -20.46
CA VAL A 90 27.63 -11.57 -21.11
C VAL A 90 29.08 -11.45 -20.67
N LEU A 91 29.37 -11.56 -19.37
CA LEU A 91 30.74 -11.53 -18.85
C LEU A 91 31.59 -12.68 -19.40
N GLY A 92 31.02 -13.89 -19.50
CA GLY A 92 31.67 -15.04 -20.11
C GLY A 92 31.94 -14.83 -21.60
N MET A 93 30.97 -14.29 -22.33
CA MET A 93 31.09 -14.00 -23.75
C MET A 93 32.13 -12.90 -24.03
N VAL A 94 32.13 -11.82 -23.23
CA VAL A 94 33.16 -10.78 -23.29
C VAL A 94 34.52 -11.37 -22.97
N SER A 95 34.64 -12.19 -21.93
CA SER A 95 35.91 -12.86 -21.58
C SER A 95 36.43 -13.75 -22.70
N TYR A 96 35.54 -14.47 -23.40
CA TYR A 96 35.90 -15.28 -24.57
C TYR A 96 36.40 -14.40 -25.73
N LEU A 97 35.73 -13.28 -26.00
CA LEU A 97 36.08 -12.36 -27.08
C LEU A 97 37.37 -11.57 -26.79
N THR A 98 37.63 -11.20 -25.52
CA THR A 98 38.86 -10.49 -25.10
C THR A 98 40.05 -11.42 -24.86
N TYR A 99 39.85 -12.74 -24.74
CA TYR A 99 40.94 -13.72 -24.72
C TYR A 99 41.62 -13.86 -26.10
N ILE A 100 40.88 -13.71 -27.20
CA ILE A 100 41.40 -13.91 -28.58
C ILE A 100 42.62 -13.00 -28.93
N PRO A 101 42.75 -11.75 -28.45
CA PRO A 101 43.95 -10.93 -28.71
C PRO A 101 45.05 -10.96 -27.63
N LEU A 102 44.89 -11.66 -26.50
CA LEU A 102 45.86 -11.59 -25.38
C LEU A 102 46.66 -12.88 -25.12
N LEU A 103 46.21 -14.05 -25.58
CA LEU A 103 47.05 -15.25 -25.47
C LEU A 103 48.21 -15.25 -26.45
N THR A 104 48.17 -14.50 -27.55
CA THR A 104 49.26 -14.55 -28.52
C THR A 104 50.59 -14.09 -27.92
N ASP A 105 50.60 -13.16 -26.96
CA ASP A 105 51.86 -12.68 -26.32
C ASP A 105 52.28 -13.53 -25.12
N LEU A 106 51.33 -14.00 -24.29
CA LEU A 106 51.65 -14.81 -23.11
C LEU A 106 51.93 -16.27 -23.45
N THR A 107 51.20 -16.86 -24.40
CA THR A 107 51.48 -18.25 -24.82
C THR A 107 52.79 -18.34 -25.59
N THR A 108 53.12 -17.36 -26.46
CA THR A 108 54.42 -17.36 -27.16
C THR A 108 55.59 -17.11 -26.21
N ARG A 109 55.44 -16.29 -25.17
CA ARG A 109 56.49 -16.11 -24.14
C ARG A 109 56.68 -17.35 -23.26
N VAL A 110 55.61 -18.08 -22.93
CA VAL A 110 55.71 -19.31 -22.15
C VAL A 110 56.25 -20.46 -23.02
N LEU A 111 55.87 -20.54 -24.30
CA LEU A 111 56.44 -21.51 -25.25
C LEU A 111 57.93 -21.24 -25.52
N SER A 112 58.33 -19.97 -25.68
CA SER A 112 59.74 -19.63 -25.93
C SER A 112 60.63 -19.84 -24.70
N LEU A 113 60.07 -19.72 -23.49
CA LEU A 113 60.75 -20.12 -22.24
C LEU A 113 60.88 -21.64 -22.08
N LEU A 114 59.95 -22.40 -22.66
CA LEU A 114 59.96 -23.87 -22.65
C LEU A 114 60.75 -24.50 -23.81
N GLY A 115 61.33 -23.70 -24.71
CA GLY A 115 62.27 -24.16 -25.73
C GLY A 115 61.66 -24.96 -26.88
N PHE A 116 60.47 -24.55 -27.35
CA PHE A 116 59.91 -24.98 -28.64
C PHE A 116 59.90 -23.83 -29.65
#